data_AF-A0A7W0VPJ4-F1
#
_entry.id   AF-A0A7W0VPJ4-F1
#
_cell.length_a   1.000
_cell.length_b   1.000
_cell.length_c   1.000
_cell.angle_alpha   90.00
_cell.angle_beta   90.00
_cell.angle_gamma   90.00
#
_symmetry.space_group_name_H-M   'P 1'
#
loop_
_entity.id
_entity.type
_entity.pdbx_description
1 polymer ?
#
loop_
_entity_poly.entity_id
_entity_poly.type
_entity_poly.pdbx_seq_one_letter_code
_entity_poly.pdbx_strand_id
1 'polypeptide(L)'
;MSPRAVLGVLLVSSLALNVYLVVASDPAASEPSVASTAAPASPPSRPRSLPAPQRSTGTAERPQREQHLAELEARIERLRPLSEVYADQPRSDASERIIAPYLKRVFEAPGVERRTYTTECHGRVCRLDVDRRDNHWIHALQSTYPGRELFDRMSFGPEETYIAIAEPEIGVGYRVADGATRAFSEDPETRRCFRAHPATGTLVIRFELDGRRLAYRMSGDVVGQPVWTCLRYVLERVIPAYPVPEGVTSLPAEPLELTFPITLPEAD
;
A
#
# COMPACT_ATOMS: atom_id res chain seq x y z
N MET A 1 24.22 34.75 20.74
CA MET A 1 23.18 34.66 19.70
C MET A 1 23.18 33.21 19.22
N SER A 2 22.17 32.43 19.63
CA SER A 2 22.11 30.99 19.39
C SER A 2 21.45 30.69 18.05
N PRO A 3 22.02 29.81 17.20
CA PRO A 3 21.30 29.31 16.04
C PRO A 3 20.30 28.25 16.52
N ARG A 4 19.00 28.51 16.29
CA ARG A 4 17.94 27.52 16.49
C ARG A 4 17.95 26.55 15.32
N ALA A 5 18.08 25.26 15.63
CA ALA A 5 17.93 24.16 14.68
C ALA A 5 16.50 24.14 14.13
N VAL A 6 16.35 24.17 12.81
CA VAL A 6 15.08 23.92 12.11
C VAL A 6 15.17 22.52 11.50
N LEU A 7 14.44 21.59 12.10
CA LEU A 7 14.27 20.23 11.59
C LEU A 7 13.26 20.31 10.42
N GLY A 8 13.75 20.30 9.19
CA GLY A 8 12.91 20.30 7.98
C GLY A 8 12.23 18.95 7.80
N VAL A 9 10.92 18.89 8.06
CA VAL A 9 10.07 17.73 7.82
C VAL A 9 9.73 17.67 6.31
N LEU A 10 10.21 16.63 5.63
CA LEU A 10 9.75 16.26 4.29
C LEU A 10 8.29 15.81 4.37
N LEU A 11 7.37 16.67 3.94
CA LEU A 11 5.96 16.34 3.69
C LEU A 11 5.89 15.49 2.42
N VAL A 12 5.96 14.16 2.58
CA VAL A 12 5.50 13.22 1.55
C VAL A 12 4.00 13.06 1.74
N SER A 13 3.23 13.78 0.93
CA SER A 13 1.77 13.68 0.89
C SER A 13 1.36 12.36 0.24
N SER A 14 1.44 11.26 0.97
CA SER A 14 0.87 9.97 0.55
C SER A 14 -0.62 9.96 0.84
N LEU A 15 -1.42 10.56 -0.05
CA LEU A 15 -2.88 10.41 -0.06
C LEU A 15 -3.25 9.15 -0.84
N ALA A 16 -3.01 7.98 -0.23
CA ALA A 16 -3.63 6.74 -0.67
C ALA A 16 -4.46 6.19 0.49
N LEU A 17 -5.68 6.71 0.62
CA LEU A 17 -6.72 6.12 1.45
C LEU A 17 -7.03 4.71 0.93
N ASN A 18 -6.53 3.67 1.59
CA ASN A 18 -7.20 2.37 1.59
C ASN A 18 -8.28 2.40 2.68
N VAL A 19 -9.34 3.17 2.44
CA VAL A 19 -10.57 3.08 3.25
C VAL A 19 -11.43 1.98 2.64
N TYR A 20 -11.33 0.78 3.19
CA TYR A 20 -12.37 -0.24 3.01
C TYR A 20 -13.50 0.06 3.98
N LEU A 21 -14.42 0.94 3.59
CA LEU A 21 -15.73 1.06 4.25
C LEU A 21 -16.62 -0.07 3.72
N VAL A 22 -16.71 -1.18 4.45
CA VAL A 22 -17.78 -2.17 4.25
C VAL A 22 -19.02 -1.64 4.96
N VAL A 23 -19.85 -0.88 4.23
CA VAL A 23 -21.21 -0.57 4.68
C VAL A 23 -22.12 -1.69 4.16
N ALA A 24 -22.41 -2.67 5.01
CA ALA A 24 -23.49 -3.61 4.77
C ALA A 24 -24.80 -2.95 5.22
N SER A 25 -25.62 -2.53 4.26
CA SER A 25 -27.01 -2.16 4.50
C SER A 25 -27.87 -2.68 3.36
N ASP A 26 -28.55 -3.78 3.64
CA ASP A 26 -29.83 -4.18 3.05
C ASP A 26 -30.66 -4.76 4.20
N PRO A 27 -32.02 -4.66 4.22
CA PRO A 27 -32.85 -4.74 3.01
C PRO A 27 -34.05 -3.78 2.98
N ALA A 28 -34.47 -3.38 1.79
CA ALA A 28 -35.88 -3.06 1.56
C ALA A 28 -36.32 -3.55 0.18
N ALA A 29 -37.08 -4.64 0.21
CA ALA A 29 -37.81 -5.19 -0.91
C ALA A 29 -38.68 -4.10 -1.57
N SER A 30 -38.58 -3.99 -2.88
CA SER A 30 -39.57 -3.32 -3.72
C SER A 30 -39.60 -4.04 -5.06
N GLU A 31 -40.57 -4.93 -5.19
CA GLU A 31 -41.03 -5.45 -6.48
C GLU A 31 -41.45 -4.28 -7.39
N PRO A 32 -41.28 -4.45 -8.70
CA PRO A 32 -42.43 -4.16 -9.55
C PRO A 32 -42.77 -5.33 -10.48
N SER A 33 -44.07 -5.58 -10.47
CA SER A 33 -44.87 -6.40 -11.36
C SER A 33 -44.97 -5.81 -12.78
N VAL A 34 -45.45 -6.66 -13.70
CA VAL A 34 -45.96 -6.39 -15.07
C VAL A 34 -44.84 -6.22 -16.13
N ALA A 35 -44.80 -6.87 -17.30
CA ALA A 35 -45.86 -7.38 -18.15
C ALA A 35 -45.42 -8.62 -18.95
N SER A 36 -46.30 -9.61 -19.01
CA SER A 36 -46.27 -10.69 -19.99
C SER A 36 -46.70 -10.12 -21.36
N THR A 37 -45.86 -10.26 -22.39
CA THR A 37 -46.28 -10.08 -23.79
C THR A 37 -45.80 -11.27 -24.60
N ALA A 38 -46.75 -12.12 -24.95
CA ALA A 38 -46.57 -13.25 -25.86
C ALA A 38 -46.49 -12.77 -27.31
N ALA A 39 -45.55 -13.33 -28.08
CA ALA A 39 -45.54 -13.27 -29.54
C ALA A 39 -44.86 -14.56 -30.10
N PRO A 40 -45.18 -14.94 -31.35
CA PRO A 40 -45.45 -16.33 -31.70
C PRO A 40 -44.26 -17.15 -32.22
N ALA A 41 -44.51 -18.46 -32.21
CA ALA A 41 -43.64 -19.56 -32.59
C ALA A 41 -42.93 -19.41 -33.95
N SER A 42 -41.63 -19.69 -33.94
CA SER A 42 -40.83 -20.03 -35.14
C SER A 42 -40.51 -21.53 -35.16
N PRO A 43 -40.47 -22.18 -36.34
CA PRO A 43 -40.34 -23.64 -36.46
C PRO A 43 -38.93 -24.16 -36.15
N PRO A 44 -38.78 -25.45 -35.79
CA PRO A 44 -37.52 -26.01 -35.31
C PRO A 44 -36.49 -26.14 -36.44
N SER A 45 -35.36 -25.46 -36.29
CA SER A 45 -34.16 -25.68 -37.09
C SER A 45 -33.40 -26.91 -36.57
N ARG A 46 -32.98 -27.77 -37.50
CA ARG A 46 -32.23 -29.02 -37.30
C ARG A 46 -31.15 -28.97 -36.20
N PRO A 47 -30.90 -30.07 -35.48
CA PRO A 47 -29.77 -30.16 -34.54
C PRO A 47 -28.45 -30.06 -35.31
N ARG A 48 -27.72 -28.98 -35.07
CA ARG A 48 -26.34 -28.81 -35.50
C ARG A 48 -25.50 -29.69 -34.57
N SER A 49 -24.91 -30.74 -35.10
CA SER A 49 -23.97 -31.61 -34.37
C SER A 49 -22.88 -30.75 -33.74
N LEU A 50 -22.83 -30.72 -32.40
CA LEU A 50 -21.73 -30.14 -31.66
C LEU A 50 -20.45 -30.91 -32.04
N PRO A 51 -19.37 -30.24 -32.47
CA PRO A 51 -18.07 -30.90 -32.54
C PRO A 51 -17.71 -31.37 -31.14
N ALA A 52 -17.31 -32.65 -31.04
CA ALA A 52 -16.89 -33.26 -29.79
C ALA A 52 -15.82 -32.39 -29.12
N PRO A 53 -15.84 -32.23 -27.78
CA PRO A 53 -14.80 -31.51 -27.08
C PRO A 53 -13.48 -32.22 -27.35
N GLN A 54 -12.59 -31.56 -28.09
CA GLN A 54 -11.21 -31.99 -28.19
C GLN A 54 -10.65 -31.97 -26.77
N ARG A 55 -10.36 -33.16 -26.24
CA ARG A 55 -9.56 -33.33 -25.03
C ARG A 55 -8.18 -32.75 -25.34
N SER A 56 -8.00 -31.46 -25.06
CA SER A 56 -6.68 -30.87 -25.00
C SER A 56 -5.91 -31.59 -23.90
N THR A 57 -4.76 -32.12 -24.29
CA THR A 57 -3.80 -32.80 -23.42
C THR A 57 -3.25 -31.81 -22.40
N GLY A 58 -3.93 -31.71 -21.26
CA GLY A 58 -3.63 -30.80 -20.14
C GLY A 58 -2.45 -31.26 -19.27
N THR A 59 -1.27 -31.41 -19.85
CA THR A 59 -0.04 -31.71 -19.10
C THR A 59 0.88 -30.49 -18.92
N ALA A 60 0.79 -29.47 -19.76
CA ALA A 60 1.59 -28.24 -19.63
C ALA A 60 0.93 -27.13 -18.76
N GLU A 61 -0.39 -27.17 -18.56
CA GLU A 61 -1.11 -26.18 -17.76
C GLU A 61 -1.09 -26.46 -16.25
N ARG A 62 -0.74 -27.69 -15.83
CA ARG A 62 -0.87 -28.12 -14.44
C ARG A 62 0.04 -27.34 -13.47
N PRO A 63 1.33 -27.09 -13.78
CA PRO A 63 2.19 -26.32 -12.88
C PRO A 63 1.77 -24.84 -12.78
N GLN A 64 1.35 -24.23 -13.89
CA GLN A 64 0.87 -22.85 -13.90
C GLN A 64 -0.44 -22.71 -13.12
N ARG A 65 -1.34 -23.70 -13.22
CA ARG A 65 -2.60 -23.71 -12.46
C ARG A 65 -2.37 -23.93 -10.97
N GLU A 66 -1.45 -24.81 -10.59
CA GLU A 66 -1.08 -25.04 -9.19
C GLU A 66 -0.43 -23.78 -8.58
N GLN A 67 0.45 -23.11 -9.33
CA GLN A 67 1.04 -21.85 -8.89
C GLN A 67 -0.02 -20.74 -8.76
N HIS A 68 -0.93 -20.62 -9.72
CA HIS A 68 -2.01 -19.64 -9.66
C HIS A 68 -2.96 -19.87 -8.48
N LEU A 69 -3.26 -21.14 -8.16
CA LEU A 69 -4.06 -21.49 -6.99
C LEU A 69 -3.35 -21.10 -5.68
N ALA A 70 -2.06 -21.39 -5.54
CA ALA A 70 -1.28 -20.99 -4.37
C ALA A 70 -1.22 -19.46 -4.21
N GLU A 71 -1.06 -18.72 -5.30
CA GLU A 71 -1.11 -17.25 -5.30
C GLU A 71 -2.49 -16.71 -4.88
N LEU A 72 -3.57 -17.32 -5.36
CA LEU A 72 -4.93 -16.96 -4.98
C LEU A 72 -5.22 -17.28 -3.50
N GLU A 73 -4.80 -18.45 -3.01
CA GLU A 73 -4.94 -18.83 -1.61
C GLU A 73 -4.17 -17.86 -0.69
N ALA A 74 -2.92 -17.54 -1.04
CA ALA A 74 -2.14 -16.54 -0.31
C ALA A 74 -2.81 -15.16 -0.33
N ARG A 75 -3.45 -14.79 -1.44
CA ARG A 75 -4.19 -13.53 -1.55
C ARG A 75 -5.45 -13.54 -0.71
N ILE A 76 -6.21 -14.64 -0.69
CA ILE A 76 -7.42 -14.79 0.13
C ILE A 76 -7.06 -14.68 1.61
N GLU A 77 -5.98 -15.34 2.05
CA GLU A 77 -5.54 -15.25 3.45
C GLU A 77 -5.16 -13.80 3.83
N ARG A 78 -4.53 -13.04 2.93
CA ARG A 78 -4.25 -11.61 3.12
C ARG A 78 -5.48 -10.71 3.08
N LEU A 79 -6.62 -11.19 2.60
CA LEU A 79 -7.88 -10.44 2.56
C LEU A 79 -8.80 -10.78 3.74
N ARG A 80 -8.45 -11.75 4.58
CA ARG A 80 -9.23 -12.05 5.79
C ARG A 80 -9.30 -10.84 6.70
N PRO A 81 -10.48 -10.52 7.28
CA PRO A 81 -10.64 -9.44 8.25
C PRO A 81 -9.68 -9.61 9.42
N LEU A 82 -9.02 -8.52 9.83
CA LEU A 82 -8.05 -8.56 10.92
C LEU A 82 -8.67 -8.99 12.26
N SER A 83 -9.95 -8.69 12.48
CA SER A 83 -10.70 -9.14 13.66
C SER A 83 -10.82 -10.67 13.75
N GLU A 84 -11.07 -11.34 12.62
CA GLU A 84 -11.11 -12.80 12.56
C GLU A 84 -9.72 -13.40 12.83
N VAL A 85 -8.69 -12.86 12.17
CA VAL A 85 -7.30 -13.32 12.36
C VAL A 85 -6.84 -13.14 13.81
N TYR A 86 -7.26 -12.03 14.45
CA TYR A 86 -7.00 -11.77 15.86
C TYR A 86 -7.67 -12.81 16.76
N ALA A 87 -8.95 -13.12 16.52
CA ALA A 87 -9.70 -14.09 17.31
C ALA A 87 -9.15 -15.53 17.21
N ASP A 88 -8.58 -15.89 16.05
CA ASP A 88 -8.07 -17.23 15.77
C ASP A 88 -6.67 -17.51 16.36
N GLN A 89 -5.96 -16.46 16.84
CA GLN A 89 -4.58 -16.56 17.29
C GLN A 89 -4.47 -16.43 18.81
N PRO A 90 -3.45 -17.03 19.46
CA PRO A 90 -3.20 -16.83 20.87
C PRO A 90 -2.57 -15.46 21.13
N ARG A 91 -2.75 -14.93 22.35
CA ARG A 91 -2.11 -13.69 22.79
C ARG A 91 -0.57 -13.77 22.68
N SER A 92 0.05 -12.67 22.27
CA SER A 92 1.48 -12.54 21.99
C SER A 92 2.08 -11.28 22.63
N ASP A 93 2.67 -11.45 23.82
CA ASP A 93 3.42 -10.39 24.51
C ASP A 93 4.63 -9.92 23.70
N ALA A 94 5.18 -10.78 22.85
CA ALA A 94 6.30 -10.42 21.98
C ALA A 94 5.90 -9.35 20.97
N SER A 95 4.72 -9.48 20.36
CA SER A 95 4.15 -8.50 19.44
C SER A 95 3.83 -7.18 20.14
N GLU A 96 3.28 -7.24 21.35
CA GLU A 96 3.02 -6.04 22.18
C GLU A 96 4.32 -5.26 22.44
N ARG A 97 5.40 -5.96 22.80
CA ARG A 97 6.72 -5.35 23.03
C ARG A 97 7.33 -4.72 21.77
N ILE A 98 7.08 -5.28 20.59
CA ILE A 98 7.58 -4.75 19.32
C ILE A 98 6.95 -3.38 19.01
N ILE A 99 5.63 -3.24 19.24
CA ILE A 99 4.90 -2.04 18.83
C ILE A 99 4.85 -0.95 19.90
N ALA A 100 4.96 -1.31 21.18
CA ALA A 100 4.84 -0.38 22.30
C ALA A 100 5.75 0.86 22.19
N PRO A 101 7.04 0.78 21.80
CA PRO A 101 7.88 1.96 21.66
C PRO A 101 7.40 2.94 20.58
N TYR A 102 6.74 2.42 19.54
CA TYR A 102 6.20 3.27 18.48
C TYR A 102 4.86 3.89 18.89
N LEU A 103 3.94 3.10 19.44
CA LEU A 103 2.66 3.62 19.94
C LEU A 103 2.87 4.70 21.01
N LYS A 104 3.85 4.51 21.91
CA LYS A 104 4.25 5.53 22.88
C LYS A 104 4.70 6.84 22.21
N ARG A 105 5.43 6.77 21.10
CA ARG A 105 5.81 7.99 20.34
C ARG A 105 4.59 8.64 19.70
N VAL A 106 3.65 7.87 19.17
CA VAL A 106 2.45 8.42 18.52
C VAL A 106 1.50 9.06 19.54
N PHE A 107 1.33 8.45 20.71
CA PHE A 107 0.31 8.86 21.68
C PHE A 107 0.86 9.66 22.88
N GLU A 108 2.17 9.65 23.14
CA GLU A 108 2.79 10.29 24.30
C GLU A 108 3.99 11.20 23.95
N ALA A 109 4.25 11.50 22.67
CA ALA A 109 5.35 12.39 22.32
C ALA A 109 5.14 13.83 22.83
N PRO A 110 6.22 14.55 23.20
CA PRO A 110 6.14 15.96 23.55
C PRO A 110 5.50 16.78 22.43
N GLY A 111 4.54 17.65 22.78
CA GLY A 111 3.82 18.49 21.81
C GLY A 111 2.67 17.77 21.09
N VAL A 112 2.46 16.47 21.33
CA VAL A 112 1.26 15.75 20.92
C VAL A 112 0.28 15.73 22.10
N GLU A 113 -1.01 15.90 21.82
CA GLU A 113 -2.04 15.70 22.84
C GLU A 113 -1.99 14.25 23.34
N ARG A 114 -1.70 14.08 24.64
CA ARG A 114 -1.53 12.76 25.23
C ARG A 114 -2.85 11.98 25.16
N ARG A 115 -2.79 10.76 24.64
CA ARG A 115 -3.94 9.84 24.56
C ARG A 115 -3.70 8.64 25.44
N THR A 116 -4.75 8.23 26.15
CA THR A 116 -4.80 6.90 26.73
C THR A 116 -5.10 5.92 25.61
N TYR A 117 -4.33 4.84 25.55
CA TYR A 117 -4.58 3.75 24.63
C TYR A 117 -4.28 2.44 25.34
N THR A 118 -4.94 1.38 24.93
CA THR A 118 -4.58 0.01 25.30
C THR A 118 -4.26 -0.79 24.06
N THR A 119 -3.45 -1.83 24.22
CA THR A 119 -3.05 -2.66 23.10
C THR A 119 -2.91 -4.09 23.56
N GLU A 120 -3.50 -5.00 22.79
CA GLU A 120 -3.46 -6.43 23.03
C GLU A 120 -3.18 -7.11 21.69
N CYS A 121 -2.16 -7.97 21.63
CA CYS A 121 -1.78 -8.63 20.39
C CYS A 121 -2.08 -10.11 20.43
N HIS A 122 -2.68 -10.64 19.37
CA HIS A 122 -2.87 -12.06 19.12
C HIS A 122 -2.11 -12.45 17.86
N GLY A 123 -1.10 -13.31 18.01
CA GLY A 123 -0.11 -13.53 16.96
C GLY A 123 0.53 -12.21 16.51
N ARG A 124 0.32 -11.82 15.25
CA ARG A 124 0.83 -10.57 14.66
C ARG A 124 -0.22 -9.47 14.51
N VAL A 125 -1.47 -9.73 14.91
CA VAL A 125 -2.54 -8.73 14.84
C VAL A 125 -2.77 -8.18 16.23
N CYS A 126 -2.84 -6.86 16.36
CA CYS A 126 -3.09 -6.20 17.62
C CYS A 126 -4.38 -5.43 17.55
N ARG A 127 -5.20 -5.58 18.59
CA ARG A 127 -6.31 -4.69 18.86
C ARG A 127 -5.76 -3.44 19.56
N LEU A 128 -6.09 -2.28 19.02
CA LEU A 128 -5.73 -0.97 19.54
C LEU A 128 -7.02 -0.24 19.92
N ASP A 129 -7.14 0.08 21.21
CA ASP A 129 -8.24 0.89 21.74
C ASP A 129 -7.70 2.24 22.18
N VAL A 130 -8.36 3.33 21.79
CA VAL A 130 -7.94 4.71 22.03
C VAL A 130 -9.13 5.49 22.56
N ASP A 131 -9.00 6.11 23.73
CA ASP A 131 -10.09 6.76 24.49
C ASP A 131 -10.84 7.89 23.73
N ARG A 132 -10.39 8.28 22.53
CA ARG A 132 -11.01 9.35 21.73
C ARG A 132 -11.22 8.93 20.28
N ARG A 133 -12.39 9.29 19.75
CA ARG A 133 -12.82 9.03 18.36
C ARG A 133 -12.21 9.97 17.32
N ASP A 134 -11.21 10.77 17.67
CA ASP A 134 -10.50 11.54 16.65
C ASP A 134 -9.57 10.63 15.85
N ASN A 135 -9.36 10.94 14.57
CA ASN A 135 -8.67 10.05 13.62
C ASN A 135 -7.31 10.60 13.17
N HIS A 136 -6.81 11.70 13.73
CA HIS A 136 -5.54 12.31 13.29
C HIS A 136 -4.31 11.44 13.64
N TRP A 137 -4.41 10.58 14.66
CA TRP A 137 -3.33 9.64 14.99
C TRP A 137 -3.19 8.51 13.96
N ILE A 138 -4.25 8.22 13.20
CA ILE A 138 -4.24 7.20 12.13
C ILE A 138 -3.16 7.55 11.10
N HIS A 139 -3.12 8.82 10.68
CA HIS A 139 -2.09 9.29 9.74
C HIS A 139 -0.68 9.12 10.31
N ALA A 140 -0.49 9.34 11.62
CA ALA A 140 0.82 9.12 12.23
C ALA A 140 1.24 7.65 12.07
N LEU A 141 0.37 6.69 12.37
CA LEU A 141 0.67 5.27 12.24
C LEU A 141 0.89 4.83 10.78
N GLN A 142 0.12 5.38 9.85
CA GLN A 142 0.12 4.97 8.44
C GLN A 142 1.19 5.64 7.59
N SER A 143 1.62 6.85 7.94
CA SER A 143 2.39 7.69 7.02
C SER A 143 3.76 8.08 7.56
N THR A 144 4.02 7.89 8.85
CA THR A 144 5.32 8.25 9.44
C THR A 144 6.23 7.03 9.57
N TYR A 145 7.53 7.25 9.44
CA TYR A 145 8.52 6.26 9.85
C TYR A 145 8.58 6.16 11.39
N PRO A 146 8.64 4.96 11.99
CA PRO A 146 8.67 3.64 11.35
C PRO A 146 7.29 2.97 11.17
N GLY A 147 6.18 3.66 11.35
CA GLY A 147 4.83 3.08 11.25
C GLY A 147 4.57 2.34 9.94
N ARG A 148 4.98 2.92 8.81
CA ARG A 148 4.92 2.28 7.49
C ARG A 148 5.70 0.97 7.36
N GLU A 149 6.79 0.82 8.12
CA GLU A 149 7.59 -0.41 8.13
C GLU A 149 7.08 -1.44 9.14
N LEU A 150 6.40 -0.95 10.18
CA LEU A 150 5.99 -1.75 11.32
C LEU A 150 4.62 -2.38 11.10
N PHE A 151 3.75 -1.74 10.34
CA PHE A 151 2.37 -2.16 10.13
C PHE A 151 2.09 -2.44 8.66
N ASP A 152 1.66 -3.67 8.37
CA ASP A 152 1.31 -4.13 7.02
C ASP A 152 -0.13 -3.76 6.65
N ARG A 153 -1.05 -3.93 7.60
CA ARG A 153 -2.48 -3.66 7.41
C ARG A 153 -3.08 -3.00 8.64
N MET A 154 -4.09 -2.17 8.42
CA MET A 154 -4.89 -1.58 9.49
C MET A 154 -6.37 -1.64 9.12
N SER A 155 -7.22 -1.90 10.11
CA SER A 155 -8.67 -1.91 9.98
C SER A 155 -9.25 -1.00 11.06
N PHE A 156 -10.03 0.00 10.66
CA PHE A 156 -10.64 0.97 11.55
C PHE A 156 -12.15 0.73 11.60
N GLY A 157 -12.61 0.09 12.66
CA GLY A 157 -14.03 -0.12 12.93
C GLY A 157 -14.64 0.99 13.78
N PRO A 158 -15.97 1.00 13.93
CA PRO A 158 -16.67 1.95 14.81
C PRO A 158 -16.36 1.72 16.29
N GLU A 159 -15.98 0.50 16.67
CA GLU A 159 -15.72 0.10 18.06
C GLU A 159 -14.27 -0.28 18.31
N GLU A 160 -13.58 -0.84 17.32
CA GLU A 160 -12.23 -1.39 17.51
C GLU A 160 -11.33 -1.08 16.31
N THR A 161 -10.05 -0.80 16.61
CA THR A 161 -9.00 -0.71 15.59
C THR A 161 -8.13 -1.95 15.66
N TYR A 162 -7.82 -2.54 14.50
CA TYR A 162 -6.91 -3.66 14.38
C TYR A 162 -5.71 -3.27 13.52
N ILE A 163 -4.51 -3.60 13.99
CA ILE A 163 -3.24 -3.35 13.28
C ILE A 163 -2.47 -4.65 13.12
N ALA A 164 -2.06 -4.98 11.91
CA ALA A 164 -1.23 -6.15 11.62
C ALA A 164 0.25 -5.73 11.56
N ILE A 165 1.09 -6.38 12.35
CA ILE A 165 2.54 -6.14 12.38
C ILE A 165 3.17 -6.77 11.13
N ALA A 166 3.87 -5.96 10.35
CA ALA A 166 4.56 -6.38 9.13
C ALA A 166 5.65 -7.40 9.41
N GLU A 167 5.72 -8.45 8.59
CA GLU A 167 6.81 -9.41 8.63
C GLU A 167 8.17 -8.71 8.52
N PRO A 168 9.23 -9.17 9.23
CA PRO A 168 10.53 -8.53 9.18
C PRO A 168 11.02 -8.27 7.76
N GLU A 169 10.78 -9.22 6.84
CA GLU A 169 11.14 -9.18 5.44
C GLU A 169 10.41 -8.05 4.69
N ILE A 170 9.11 -7.86 4.98
CA ILE A 170 8.30 -6.76 4.43
C ILE A 170 8.86 -5.42 4.93
N GLY A 171 9.17 -5.32 6.22
CA GLY A 171 9.76 -4.10 6.80
C GLY A 171 11.12 -3.74 6.20
N VAL A 172 11.96 -4.73 5.83
CA VAL A 172 13.22 -4.48 5.10
C VAL A 172 12.92 -3.95 3.69
N GLY A 173 11.91 -4.49 3.01
CA GLY A 173 11.49 -4.00 1.69
C GLY A 173 11.06 -2.52 1.72
N TYR A 174 10.28 -2.12 2.72
CA TYR A 174 9.93 -0.71 2.94
C TYR A 174 11.16 0.16 3.20
N ARG A 175 12.13 -0.29 4.02
CA ARG A 175 13.40 0.44 4.23
C ARG A 175 14.15 0.70 2.93
N VAL A 176 14.21 -0.31 2.06
CA VAL A 176 14.88 -0.18 0.75
C VAL A 176 14.14 0.85 -0.11
N ALA A 177 12.81 0.76 -0.21
CA ALA A 177 12.02 1.69 -1.01
C ALA A 177 12.06 3.14 -0.50
N ASP A 178 11.93 3.34 0.82
CA ASP A 178 12.00 4.67 1.45
C ASP A 178 13.41 5.24 1.35
N GLY A 179 14.43 4.41 1.51
CA GLY A 179 15.82 4.78 1.36
C GLY A 179 16.18 5.19 -0.07
N ALA A 180 15.70 4.46 -1.07
CA ALA A 180 15.86 4.80 -2.49
C ALA A 180 15.10 6.10 -2.86
N THR A 181 13.88 6.25 -2.35
CA THR A 181 13.08 7.49 -2.49
C THR A 181 13.82 8.68 -1.92
N ARG A 182 14.40 8.54 -0.73
CA ARG A 182 15.19 9.58 -0.08
C ARG A 182 16.44 9.91 -0.88
N ALA A 183 17.20 8.90 -1.30
CA ALA A 183 18.39 9.09 -2.12
C ALA A 183 18.08 9.85 -3.42
N PHE A 184 16.95 9.54 -4.07
CA PHE A 184 16.50 10.26 -5.25
C PHE A 184 16.09 11.72 -4.92
N SER A 185 15.30 11.92 -3.86
CA SER A 185 14.77 13.25 -3.49
C SER A 185 15.84 14.20 -2.96
N GLU A 186 16.86 13.68 -2.29
CA GLU A 186 17.97 14.43 -1.72
C GLU A 186 19.10 14.68 -2.74
N ASP A 187 19.09 14.01 -3.89
CA ASP A 187 20.10 14.22 -4.93
C ASP A 187 20.06 15.68 -5.44
N PRO A 188 21.20 16.40 -5.47
CA PRO A 188 21.24 17.79 -5.91
C PRO A 188 20.71 18.01 -7.34
N GLU A 189 20.90 17.03 -8.23
CA GLU A 189 20.40 17.12 -9.60
C GLU A 189 18.88 17.01 -9.65
N THR A 190 18.22 16.28 -8.74
CA THR A 190 16.75 16.24 -8.64
C THR A 190 16.20 17.64 -8.39
N ARG A 191 16.75 18.37 -7.41
CA ARG A 191 16.35 19.77 -7.13
C ARG A 191 16.62 20.70 -8.31
N ARG A 192 17.74 20.49 -9.01
CA ARG A 192 18.09 21.25 -10.22
C ARG A 192 17.09 20.99 -11.34
N CYS A 193 16.69 19.74 -11.58
CA CYS A 193 15.69 19.36 -12.58
C CYS A 193 14.36 20.08 -12.35
N PHE A 194 13.87 20.07 -11.11
CA PHE A 194 12.61 20.73 -10.75
C PHE A 194 12.64 22.24 -10.97
N ARG A 195 13.75 22.90 -10.63
CA ARG A 195 13.90 24.35 -10.84
C ARG A 195 14.05 24.73 -12.32
N ALA A 196 14.80 23.93 -13.08
CA ALA A 196 15.06 24.22 -14.49
C ALA A 196 13.84 23.94 -15.39
N HIS A 197 12.96 23.03 -14.97
CA HIS A 197 11.83 22.57 -15.77
C HIS A 197 10.54 22.55 -14.93
N PRO A 198 9.86 23.70 -14.78
CA PRO A 198 8.53 23.74 -14.18
C PRO A 198 7.57 22.79 -14.91
N ALA A 199 6.76 22.07 -14.15
CA ALA A 199 5.83 21.07 -14.67
C ALA A 199 4.51 21.11 -13.89
N THR A 200 3.49 20.46 -14.44
CA THR A 200 2.19 20.25 -13.79
C THR A 200 1.72 18.82 -14.02
N GLY A 201 0.92 18.28 -13.10
CA GLY A 201 0.43 16.90 -13.15
C GLY A 201 1.16 15.98 -12.18
N THR A 202 1.07 14.68 -12.42
CA THR A 202 1.58 13.66 -11.49
C THR A 202 2.65 12.79 -12.14
N LEU A 203 3.73 12.51 -11.40
CA LEU A 203 4.69 11.46 -11.70
C LEU A 203 4.54 10.34 -10.68
N VAL A 204 4.33 9.12 -11.17
CA VAL A 204 4.21 7.91 -10.35
C VAL A 204 5.43 7.04 -10.62
N ILE A 205 6.20 6.73 -9.58
CA ILE A 205 7.42 5.91 -9.63
C ILE A 205 7.17 4.64 -8.80
N ARG A 206 7.23 3.47 -9.43
CA ARG A 206 7.10 2.17 -8.77
C ARG A 206 8.46 1.50 -8.71
N PHE A 207 8.90 1.07 -7.54
CA PHE A 207 10.12 0.28 -7.39
C PHE A 207 9.85 -1.21 -7.58
N GLU A 208 10.78 -1.88 -8.24
CA GLU A 208 10.70 -3.32 -8.53
C GLU A 208 12.06 -3.97 -8.28
N LEU A 209 12.08 -5.28 -8.07
CA LEU A 209 13.32 -6.06 -8.04
C LEU A 209 13.57 -6.64 -9.42
N ASP A 210 14.71 -6.29 -10.01
CA ASP A 210 15.27 -6.96 -11.20
C ASP A 210 16.40 -7.89 -10.74
N GLY A 211 16.05 -9.14 -10.44
CA GLY A 211 16.92 -10.07 -9.75
C GLY A 211 17.28 -9.57 -8.35
N ARG A 212 18.55 -9.16 -8.15
CA ARG A 212 19.05 -8.58 -6.89
C ARG A 212 19.30 -7.07 -6.97
N ARG A 213 18.81 -6.41 -8.02
CA ARG A 213 18.98 -4.96 -8.22
C ARG A 213 17.65 -4.27 -8.08
N LEU A 214 17.71 -3.05 -7.55
CA LEU A 214 16.55 -2.18 -7.54
C LEU A 214 16.34 -1.62 -8.95
N ALA A 215 15.13 -1.79 -9.46
CA ALA A 215 14.66 -1.22 -10.71
C ALA A 215 13.46 -0.30 -10.43
N TYR A 216 13.02 0.41 -11.45
CA TYR A 216 11.86 1.27 -11.35
C TYR A 216 11.04 1.28 -12.64
N ARG A 217 9.74 1.48 -12.50
CA ARG A 217 8.80 1.80 -13.59
C ARG A 217 8.12 3.11 -13.30
N MET A 218 7.69 3.82 -14.33
CA MET A 218 6.97 5.07 -14.13
C MET A 218 5.79 5.23 -15.05
N SER A 219 4.90 6.09 -14.59
CA SER A 219 3.68 6.49 -15.28
C SER A 219 3.26 7.89 -14.82
N GLY A 220 2.18 8.41 -15.42
CA GLY A 220 1.61 9.71 -15.09
C GLY A 220 1.85 10.77 -16.17
N ASP A 221 1.19 11.92 -16.00
CA ASP A 221 1.11 12.99 -17.00
C ASP A 221 2.44 13.71 -17.24
N VAL A 222 3.39 13.54 -16.32
CA VAL A 222 4.70 14.20 -16.35
C VAL A 222 5.70 13.45 -17.24
N VAL A 223 5.46 12.17 -17.58
CA VAL A 223 6.38 11.33 -18.37
C VAL A 223 6.63 11.87 -19.81
N GLY A 224 5.80 12.80 -20.29
CA GLY A 224 6.02 13.49 -21.57
C GLY A 224 6.73 14.85 -21.47
N GLN A 225 7.00 15.36 -20.27
CA GLN A 225 7.42 16.75 -20.05
C GLN A 225 8.96 16.88 -19.94
N PRO A 226 9.55 18.08 -20.15
CA PRO A 226 11.00 18.27 -20.07
C PRO A 226 11.61 17.89 -18.72
N VAL A 227 10.89 18.14 -17.62
CA VAL A 227 11.33 17.78 -16.26
C VAL A 227 11.61 16.28 -16.16
N TRP A 228 10.82 15.47 -16.85
CA TRP A 228 10.96 14.02 -16.84
C TRP A 228 12.30 13.58 -17.42
N THR A 229 12.71 14.14 -18.57
CA THR A 229 13.99 13.76 -19.19
C THR A 229 15.16 14.00 -18.24
N CYS A 230 15.11 15.07 -17.44
CA CYS A 230 16.10 15.37 -16.42
C CYS A 230 16.02 14.39 -15.23
N LEU A 231 14.84 14.17 -14.66
CA LEU A 231 14.66 13.26 -13.51
C LEU A 231 15.02 11.81 -13.86
N ARG A 232 14.74 11.38 -15.09
CA ARG A 232 15.11 10.06 -15.61
C ARG A 232 16.61 9.79 -15.43
N TYR A 233 17.45 10.76 -15.80
CA TYR A 233 18.89 10.64 -15.66
C TYR A 233 19.30 10.42 -14.19
N VAL A 234 18.65 11.12 -13.26
CA VAL A 234 18.91 10.94 -11.82
C VAL A 234 18.45 9.56 -11.36
N LEU A 235 17.26 9.10 -11.75
CA LEU A 235 16.76 7.77 -11.41
C LEU A 235 17.62 6.65 -11.97
N GLU A 236 18.06 6.74 -13.24
CA GLU A 236 18.96 5.76 -13.88
C GLU A 236 20.32 5.66 -13.17
N ARG A 237 20.76 6.73 -12.49
CA ARG A 237 21.99 6.72 -11.68
C ARG A 237 21.75 6.23 -10.25
N VAL A 238 20.73 6.74 -9.57
CA VAL A 238 20.52 6.52 -8.13
C VAL A 238 19.92 5.16 -7.84
N ILE A 239 18.89 4.75 -8.59
CA ILE A 239 18.11 3.54 -8.26
C ILE A 239 18.95 2.27 -8.43
N PRO A 240 19.66 2.03 -9.55
CA PRO A 240 20.46 0.82 -9.70
C PRO A 240 21.67 0.74 -8.76
N ALA A 241 22.12 1.88 -8.23
CA ALA A 241 23.22 1.95 -7.27
C ALA A 241 22.78 1.74 -5.81
N TYR A 242 21.48 1.79 -5.53
CA TYR A 242 20.97 1.63 -4.17
C TYR A 242 21.09 0.18 -3.70
N PRO A 243 21.73 -0.09 -2.55
CA PRO A 243 21.97 -1.46 -2.10
C PRO A 243 20.68 -2.17 -1.69
N VAL A 244 20.49 -3.39 -2.19
CA VAL A 244 19.39 -4.29 -1.79
C VAL A 244 19.98 -5.42 -0.93
N PRO A 245 19.60 -5.53 0.36
CA PRO A 245 20.06 -6.63 1.22
C PRO A 245 19.64 -8.02 0.71
N GLU A 246 20.44 -9.06 0.97
CA GLU A 246 20.22 -10.42 0.43
C GLU A 246 18.90 -11.09 0.85
N GLY A 247 18.26 -10.61 1.92
CA GLY A 247 16.97 -11.14 2.42
C GLY A 247 15.73 -10.48 1.81
N VAL A 248 15.87 -9.48 0.95
CA VAL A 248 14.72 -8.77 0.37
C VAL A 248 14.21 -9.53 -0.86
N THR A 249 13.03 -10.12 -0.72
CA THR A 249 12.35 -10.87 -1.79
C THR A 249 11.18 -10.10 -2.41
N SER A 250 10.74 -9.02 -1.77
CA SER A 250 9.66 -8.17 -2.25
C SER A 250 9.85 -6.72 -1.79
N LEU A 251 9.25 -5.81 -2.54
CA LEU A 251 9.16 -4.39 -2.24
C LEU A 251 7.70 -4.02 -2.03
N PRO A 252 7.41 -2.92 -1.31
CA PRO A 252 6.04 -2.43 -1.20
C PRO A 252 5.44 -2.17 -2.59
N ALA A 253 4.17 -2.53 -2.76
CA ALA A 253 3.45 -2.34 -4.00
C ALA A 253 3.05 -0.86 -4.23
N GLU A 254 3.11 -0.05 -3.19
CA GLU A 254 2.77 1.37 -3.21
C GLU A 254 3.81 2.15 -4.01
N PRO A 255 3.39 2.89 -5.06
CA PRO A 255 4.32 3.75 -5.78
C PRO A 255 4.63 5.02 -4.98
N LEU A 256 5.79 5.61 -5.27
CA LEU A 256 6.10 6.99 -4.95
C LEU A 256 5.34 7.91 -5.92
N GLU A 257 4.50 8.79 -5.37
CA GLU A 257 3.76 9.77 -6.14
C GLU A 257 4.29 11.19 -5.90
N LEU A 258 4.58 11.90 -6.98
CA LEU A 258 5.03 13.30 -6.96
C LEU A 258 4.03 14.15 -7.72
N THR A 259 3.38 15.07 -7.02
CA THR A 259 2.42 16.03 -7.61
C THR A 259 3.11 17.36 -7.90
N PHE A 260 2.89 17.91 -9.10
CA PHE A 260 3.49 19.14 -9.59
C PHE A 260 2.46 20.29 -9.71
N PRO A 261 2.85 21.56 -9.45
CA PRO A 261 4.19 22.01 -9.10
C PRO A 261 4.60 21.50 -7.71
N ILE A 262 5.81 20.96 -7.60
CA ILE A 262 6.34 20.51 -6.32
C ILE A 262 6.71 21.76 -5.52
N THR A 263 6.06 21.95 -4.38
CA THR A 263 6.52 22.91 -3.37
C THR A 263 7.80 22.35 -2.75
N LEU A 264 8.95 22.70 -3.33
CA LEU A 264 10.24 22.40 -2.73
C LEU A 264 10.41 23.29 -1.50
N PRO A 265 10.84 22.77 -0.34
CA PRO A 265 11.27 23.62 0.76
C PRO A 265 12.39 24.52 0.24
N GLU A 266 12.30 25.82 0.52
CA GLU A 266 13.37 26.76 0.21
C GLU A 266 14.66 26.25 0.88
N ALA A 267 15.72 26.10 0.08
CA ALA A 267 17.01 25.72 0.61
C ALA A 267 17.65 26.97 1.20
N ASP A 268 17.71 27.04 2.53
CA ASP A 268 18.56 27.98 3.27
C ASP A 268 20.05 27.74 2.99
#